data_AF-A0A1X0XIV7-F1
#
_entry.id   AF-A0A1X0XIV7-F1
#
_cell.length_a   1.000
_cell.length_b   1.000
_cell.length_c   1.000
_cell.angle_alpha   90.00
_cell.angle_beta   90.00
_cell.angle_gamma   90.00
#
_symmetry.space_group_name_H-M   'P 1'
#
loop_
_entity.id
_entity.type
_entity.pdbx_description
1 polymer ?
#
loop_
_entity_poly.entity_id
_entity_poly.type
_entity_poly.pdbx_seq_one_letter_code
_entity_poly.pdbx_strand_id
1 'polypeptide(L)'
;MAKARRSPWMNERTSLLLARLGEYEMTLPEDIARQLISDHLDTTAELMRIGRQAAKFYVTDDVIAKIADQLLGIDQAKSHDGVVSITAARRRKTSAKLSGSPSLER
;
A
#
# COMPACT_ATOMS: atom_id res chain seq x y z
N MET A 1 18.65 -14.75 27.27
CA MET A 1 18.00 -15.08 25.99
C MET A 1 18.62 -14.23 24.90
N ALA A 2 19.27 -14.84 23.91
CA ALA A 2 19.96 -14.11 22.85
C ALA A 2 18.92 -13.36 22.01
N LYS A 3 18.87 -12.02 22.13
CA LYS A 3 18.06 -11.13 21.31
C LYS A 3 18.40 -11.45 19.85
N ALA A 4 17.52 -12.17 19.15
CA ALA A 4 17.70 -12.57 17.76
C ALA A 4 18.27 -11.36 17.02
N ARG A 5 19.38 -11.54 16.30
CA ARG A 5 20.15 -10.44 15.69
C ARG A 5 19.26 -9.67 14.71
N ARG A 6 18.52 -8.69 15.25
CA ARG A 6 17.65 -7.80 14.49
C ARG A 6 18.55 -7.04 13.53
N SER A 7 18.18 -7.01 12.26
CA SER A 7 18.91 -6.28 11.22
C SER A 7 19.16 -4.84 11.68
N PRO A 8 20.42 -4.37 11.79
CA PRO A 8 20.73 -3.01 12.23
C PRO A 8 19.99 -1.96 11.39
N TRP A 9 19.96 -2.18 10.08
CA TRP A 9 19.21 -1.36 9.12
C TRP A 9 17.71 -1.30 9.43
N MET A 10 17.09 -2.44 9.79
CA MET A 10 15.65 -2.46 10.12
C MET A 10 15.38 -1.68 11.40
N ASN A 11 16.26 -1.78 12.40
CA ASN A 11 16.11 -1.02 13.65
C ASN A 11 16.20 0.48 13.40
N GLU A 12 17.16 0.93 12.59
CA GLU A 12 17.32 2.35 12.25
C GLU A 12 16.07 2.90 11.57
N ARG A 13 15.55 2.21 10.54
CA ARG A 13 14.33 2.64 9.83
C ARG A 13 13.09 2.62 10.71
N THR A 14 12.98 1.63 11.60
CA THR A 14 11.88 1.54 12.56
C THR A 14 11.93 2.69 13.56
N SER A 15 13.11 2.98 14.12
CA SER A 15 13.29 4.10 15.05
C SER A 15 12.96 5.43 14.38
N LEU A 16 13.35 5.62 13.12
CA LEU A 16 13.03 6.83 12.35
C LEU A 16 11.52 6.99 12.15
N LEU A 17 10.82 5.90 11.80
CA LEU A 17 9.36 5.92 11.65
C LEU A 17 8.67 6.28 12.98
N LEU A 18 9.06 5.62 14.07
CA LEU A 18 8.49 5.86 15.40
C LEU A 18 8.77 7.27 15.91
N ALA A 19 9.98 7.80 15.66
CA ALA A 19 10.33 9.16 16.02
C ALA A 19 9.41 10.18 15.33
N ARG A 20 9.18 10.01 14.02
CA ARG A 20 8.27 10.87 13.26
C ARG A 20 6.83 10.78 13.73
N LEU A 21 6.32 9.58 13.99
CA LEU A 21 4.96 9.43 14.53
C LEU A 21 4.83 10.10 15.92
N GLY A 22 5.88 10.02 16.73
CA GLY A 22 5.97 10.68 18.03
C GLY A 22 5.90 12.20 17.97
N GLU A 23 6.35 12.84 16.87
CA GLU A 23 6.21 14.29 16.66
C GLU A 23 4.74 14.73 16.58
N TYR A 24 3.83 13.81 16.22
CA TYR A 24 2.38 14.04 16.11
C TYR A 24 1.59 13.33 17.22
N GLU A 25 2.24 12.96 18.33
CA GLU A 25 1.64 12.23 19.46
C GLU A 25 0.99 10.89 19.06
N MET A 26 1.36 10.34 17.88
CA MET A 26 0.88 9.05 17.42
C MET A 26 1.86 7.96 17.87
N THR A 27 1.32 6.93 18.51
CA THR A 27 2.11 5.76 18.91
C THR A 27 1.76 4.56 18.04
N LEU A 28 2.79 3.82 17.64
CA LEU A 28 2.65 2.59 16.86
C LEU A 28 3.51 1.50 17.52
N PRO A 29 2.99 0.27 17.71
CA PRO A 29 3.80 -0.82 18.23
C PRO A 29 5.02 -1.09 17.34
N GLU A 30 6.19 -1.29 17.94
CA GLU A 30 7.46 -1.46 17.22
C GLU A 30 7.40 -2.63 16.22
N ASP A 31 6.73 -3.73 16.56
CA ASP A 31 6.56 -4.88 15.66
C ASP A 31 5.70 -4.56 14.43
N ILE A 32 4.67 -3.72 14.58
CA ILE A 32 3.85 -3.25 13.46
C ILE A 32 4.65 -2.31 12.57
N ALA A 33 5.40 -1.37 13.16
CA ALA A 33 6.30 -0.48 12.42
C ALA A 33 7.32 -1.27 11.59
N ARG A 34 7.90 -2.33 12.17
CA ARG A 34 8.80 -3.25 11.44
C ARG A 34 8.11 -3.98 10.30
N GLN A 35 6.90 -4.48 10.53
CA GLN A 35 6.14 -5.19 9.51
C GLN A 35 5.82 -4.27 8.33
N LEU A 36 5.39 -3.04 8.58
CA LEU A 36 5.14 -2.04 7.53
C LEU A 36 6.37 -1.77 6.66
N ILE A 37 7.54 -1.59 7.30
CA ILE A 37 8.79 -1.36 6.58
C ILE A 37 9.20 -2.61 5.79
N SER A 38 8.99 -3.80 6.36
CA SER A 38 9.24 -5.09 5.69
C SER A 38 8.37 -5.24 4.45
N ASP A 39 7.06 -4.99 4.57
CA ASP A 39 6.09 -5.12 3.48
C ASP A 39 6.37 -4.10 2.38
N HIS A 40 6.71 -2.87 2.74
CA HIS A 40 7.11 -1.83 1.78
C HIS A 40 8.39 -2.21 1.04
N LEU A 41 9.37 -2.76 1.75
CA LEU A 41 10.62 -3.23 1.16
C LEU A 41 10.38 -4.38 0.17
N ASP A 42 9.52 -5.33 0.53
CA ASP A 42 9.17 -6.47 -0.32
C ASP A 42 8.39 -6.01 -1.56
N THR A 43 7.46 -5.07 -1.38
CA THR A 43 6.74 -4.43 -2.48
C THR A 43 7.68 -3.69 -3.42
N THR A 44 8.66 -2.95 -2.90
CA THR A 44 9.65 -2.24 -3.73
C THR A 44 10.51 -3.24 -4.51
N ALA A 45 10.95 -4.32 -3.86
CA ALA A 45 11.72 -5.37 -4.52
C ALA A 45 10.92 -6.01 -5.68
N GLU A 46 9.64 -6.28 -5.47
CA GLU A 46 8.74 -6.85 -6.47
C GLU A 46 8.51 -5.88 -7.64
N LEU A 47 8.12 -4.64 -7.35
CA LEU A 47 7.82 -3.62 -8.37
C LEU A 47 9.03 -3.31 -9.25
N MET A 48 10.23 -3.26 -8.66
CA MET A 48 11.47 -2.99 -9.38
C MET A 48 12.13 -4.24 -9.96
N ARG A 49 11.62 -5.44 -9.64
CA ARG A 49 12.21 -6.75 -9.99
C ARG A 49 13.68 -6.88 -9.57
N ILE A 50 13.98 -6.43 -8.35
CA ILE A 50 15.32 -6.49 -7.75
C ILE A 50 15.33 -7.36 -6.49
N GLY A 51 16.52 -7.77 -6.07
CA GLY A 51 16.67 -8.49 -4.81
C GLY A 51 16.36 -7.62 -3.59
N ARG A 52 15.88 -8.24 -2.51
CA ARG A 52 15.52 -7.55 -1.25
C ARG A 52 16.66 -6.70 -0.66
N GLN A 53 17.92 -7.12 -0.81
CA GLN A 53 19.06 -6.32 -0.36
C GLN A 53 19.26 -5.06 -1.21
N ALA A 54 19.00 -5.13 -2.51
CA ALA A 54 19.08 -3.97 -3.40
C ALA A 54 17.92 -3.00 -3.14
N ALA A 55 16.73 -3.51 -2.80
CA ALA A 55 15.57 -2.68 -2.46
C ALA A 55 15.81 -1.76 -1.25
N LYS A 56 16.73 -2.12 -0.33
CA LYS A 56 17.08 -1.26 0.83
C LYS A 56 17.61 0.11 0.43
N PHE A 57 18.26 0.23 -0.74
CA PHE A 57 18.77 1.50 -1.25
C PHE A 57 17.64 2.47 -1.66
N TYR A 58 16.44 1.96 -1.90
CA TYR A 58 15.27 2.74 -2.30
C TYR A 58 14.35 3.10 -1.13
N VAL A 59 14.46 2.40 0.00
CA VAL A 59 13.76 2.77 1.25
C VAL A 59 14.58 3.82 2.00
N THR A 60 14.50 5.05 1.48
CA THR A 60 15.19 6.23 2.00
C THR A 60 14.42 6.88 3.15
N ASP A 61 15.04 7.86 3.80
CA ASP A 61 14.41 8.61 4.89
C ASP A 61 13.16 9.38 4.42
N ASP A 62 13.10 9.79 3.15
CA ASP A 62 11.92 10.41 2.52
C ASP A 62 10.78 9.40 2.37
N VAL A 63 11.09 8.16 2.00
CA VAL A 63 10.09 7.08 1.94
C VAL A 63 9.53 6.80 3.32
N ILE A 64 10.38 6.75 4.36
CA ILE A 64 9.90 6.60 5.74
C ILE A 64 9.02 7.78 6.16
N ALA A 65 9.30 9.00 5.69
CA ALA A 65 8.47 10.17 5.96
C ALA A 65 7.09 10.00 5.33
N LYS A 66 7.03 9.59 4.06
CA LYS A 66 5.78 9.32 3.35
C LYS A 66 4.96 8.22 4.01
N ILE A 67 5.59 7.16 4.52
CA ILE A 67 4.88 6.12 5.28
C ILE A 67 4.25 6.73 6.54
N ALA A 68 4.95 7.61 7.26
CA ALA A 68 4.38 8.32 8.40
C ALA A 68 3.22 9.23 7.98
N ASP A 69 3.37 10.01 6.91
CA ASP A 69 2.33 10.90 6.38
C ASP A 69 1.07 10.13 5.97
N GLN A 70 1.24 8.93 5.39
CA GLN A 70 0.13 8.04 5.05
C GLN A 70 -0.59 7.51 6.29
N LEU A 71 0.14 7.11 7.33
CA LEU A 71 -0.44 6.66 8.60
C LEU A 71 -1.17 7.79 9.34
N LEU A 72 -0.64 9.01 9.28
CA LEU A 72 -1.24 10.21 9.86
C LEU A 72 -2.42 10.75 9.02
N GLY A 73 -2.66 10.18 7.84
CA GLY A 73 -3.71 10.63 6.92
C GLY A 73 -3.42 11.97 6.23
N ILE A 74 -2.19 12.47 6.29
CA ILE A 74 -1.74 13.72 5.68
C ILE A 74 -1.76 13.61 4.14
N ASP A 75 -1.42 12.43 3.61
CA ASP A 75 -1.35 12.18 2.15
C ASP A 75 -2.72 11.89 1.48
N GLN A 76 -3.80 11.72 2.26
CA GLN A 76 -5.14 11.37 1.75
C GLN A 76 -5.75 12.42 0.82
N ALA A 77 -5.15 13.62 0.72
CA ALA A 77 -5.54 14.64 -0.25
C ALA A 77 -5.14 14.32 -1.71
N LYS A 78 -4.28 13.30 -1.95
CA LYS A 78 -3.73 13.03 -3.30
C LYS A 78 -4.17 11.73 -3.96
N SER A 79 -4.85 10.84 -3.25
CA SER A 79 -5.07 9.47 -3.71
C SER A 79 -6.55 9.08 -3.70
N HIS A 80 -7.40 9.67 -4.56
CA HIS A 80 -8.66 9.02 -4.95
C HIS A 80 -9.35 9.56 -6.24
N ASP A 81 -8.61 10.05 -7.25
CA ASP A 81 -9.22 10.55 -8.52
C ASP A 81 -9.27 9.51 -9.66
N GLY A 82 -8.55 8.38 -9.58
CA GLY A 82 -8.28 7.56 -10.78
C GLY A 82 -8.88 6.15 -10.86
N VAL A 83 -9.43 5.58 -9.78
CA VAL A 83 -9.77 4.14 -9.77
C VAL A 83 -11.23 3.92 -10.18
N VAL A 84 -11.48 3.73 -11.48
CA VAL A 84 -12.78 3.27 -11.98
C VAL A 84 -12.92 1.79 -11.68
N SER A 85 -13.81 1.44 -10.74
CA SER A 85 -14.15 0.06 -10.42
C SER A 85 -14.65 -0.68 -11.67
N ILE A 86 -13.89 -1.67 -12.15
CA ILE A 86 -14.23 -2.50 -13.31
C ILE A 86 -15.55 -3.27 -13.12
N THR A 87 -15.97 -3.47 -11.87
CA THR A 87 -17.26 -4.06 -11.49
C THR A 87 -18.45 -3.18 -11.87
N ALA A 88 -18.29 -1.85 -11.94
CA ALA A 88 -19.36 -0.93 -12.34
C ALA A 88 -19.55 -0.85 -13.87
N ALA A 89 -18.52 -1.19 -14.66
CA ALA A 89 -18.56 -1.10 -16.12
C ALA A 89 -19.34 -2.24 -16.79
N ARG A 90 -19.55 -3.38 -16.12
CA ARG A 90 -20.11 -4.59 -16.75
C ARG A 90 -21.64 -4.62 -16.85
N ARG A 91 -22.35 -3.69 -16.18
CA ARG A 91 -23.83 -3.68 -16.12
C ARG A 91 -24.54 -2.90 -17.22
N ARG A 92 -23.82 -2.35 -18.21
CA ARG A 92 -24.43 -1.56 -19.30
C ARG A 92 -24.61 -2.31 -20.64
N LYS A 93 -24.11 -3.54 -20.79
CA LYS A 93 -24.11 -4.25 -22.09
C LYS A 93 -25.10 -5.40 -22.25
N THR A 94 -25.83 -5.80 -21.21
CA THR A 94 -26.67 -7.02 -21.25
C THR A 94 -28.19 -6.78 -21.27
N SER A 95 -28.68 -5.54 -21.17
CA SER A 95 -30.13 -5.27 -21.25
C SER A 95 -30.67 -5.01 -22.66
N ALA A 96 -29.84 -5.04 -23.71
CA ALA A 96 -30.26 -4.71 -25.07
C ALA A 96 -30.67 -5.93 -25.95
N LYS A 97 -30.99 -7.10 -25.38
CA LYS A 97 -31.33 -8.30 -26.18
C LYS A 97 -32.47 -9.18 -25.65
N LEU A 98 -33.58 -8.57 -25.21
CA LEU A 98 -34.81 -9.32 -24.86
C LEU A 98 -36.13 -8.68 -25.35
N SER A 99 -36.08 -7.72 -26.29
CA SER A 99 -37.28 -7.17 -26.96
C SER A 99 -37.31 -7.56 -28.45
N GLY A 100 -37.28 -8.85 -28.72
CA GLY A 100 -37.36 -9.33 -30.10
C GLY A 100 -37.68 -10.81 -30.10
N SER A 101 -38.97 -11.15 -30.08
CA SER A 101 -39.44 -12.43 -30.57
C SER A 101 -40.82 -12.29 -31.21
N PRO A 102 -41.10 -13.11 -32.24
CA PRO A 102 -42.01 -12.82 -33.32
C PRO A 102 -43.38 -13.44 -33.05
N SER A 103 -44.45 -12.72 -33.39
CA SER A 103 -45.78 -13.33 -33.50
C SER A 103 -46.10 -13.55 -34.97
N LEU A 104 -45.87 -14.79 -35.41
CA LEU A 104 -46.56 -15.38 -36.55
C LEU A 104 -47.19 -16.66 -36.02
N GLU A 105 -48.50 -16.68 -35.84
CA GLU A 105 -49.29 -17.90 -36.03
C GLU A 105 -50.78 -17.56 -36.19
N ARG A 106 -51.26 -17.90 -37.41
CA ARG A 106 -52.62 -18.25 -37.85
C ARG A 106 -53.71 -17.18 -37.93
#